data_AF-E4WRQ2-F1
#
_entry.id   AF-E4WRQ2-F1
#
_cell.length_a   1.000
_cell.length_b   1.000
_cell.length_c   1.000
_cell.angle_alpha   90.00
_cell.angle_beta   90.00
_cell.angle_gamma   90.00
#
_symmetry.space_group_name_H-M   'P 1'
#
loop_
_entity.id
_entity.type
_entity.pdbx_description
1 polymer ?
#
loop_
_entity_poly.entity_id
_entity_poly.type
_entity_poly.pdbx_seq_one_letter_code
_entity_poly.pdbx_strand_id
1 'polypeptide(L)'
;MSVPAKKPRHDMKNQWHEEKTELEKKLSQEILLKKQSVNKLVQVMTRKGTETPLSGKNKKNVKEDLKKAERKLKDYEVAIEDDKRNHINIVKNKDREIEDLRDIIQKESANLEERQMENEALKMELETARKNLEEAKASNTLGRSANLSISTMSLESGRKEGWLEIPSARGISSTRRDGGWVKVFVILSEDRLFFYANMDDYQAHKPKKIIELSKFYHVRAVTRQDAFRAKEHEIPRMFQIMYGEQGPSKGDPNSKYAHKFLNITYRTPTECDLPNCQEGQLWGIVRAPQAVACQKCPQKYHACCVQPNSPAYMRLPPCRGVVAEEMLVLAPEIRDQNEWLRCLLKKIEKTNQGNTNNQPQFNRHSPMTTSIKSRLKQKH
;
A
#
# COMPACT_ATOMS: atom_id res chain seq x y z
N MET A 1 29.30 -21.75 21.42
CA MET A 1 29.23 -20.28 21.28
C MET A 1 27.76 -19.89 21.26
N SER A 2 27.21 -19.46 22.40
CA SER A 2 25.80 -19.08 22.50
C SER A 2 25.58 -17.68 21.94
N VAL A 3 24.72 -17.58 20.93
CA VAL A 3 24.29 -16.32 20.31
C VAL A 3 23.43 -15.55 21.33
N PRO A 4 23.72 -14.29 21.65
CA PRO A 4 22.86 -13.52 22.55
C PRO A 4 21.54 -13.19 21.84
N ALA A 5 20.42 -13.60 22.47
CA ALA A 5 19.08 -13.36 21.97
C ALA A 5 18.81 -11.86 21.84
N LYS A 6 18.49 -11.41 20.62
CA LYS A 6 18.00 -10.05 20.35
C LYS A 6 16.68 -9.85 21.10
N LYS A 7 16.68 -8.95 22.09
CA LYS A 7 15.44 -8.50 22.76
C LYS A 7 14.46 -7.91 21.72
N PRO A 8 13.17 -8.27 21.76
CA PRO A 8 12.20 -7.80 20.78
C PRO A 8 12.00 -6.27 20.89
N ARG A 9 11.98 -5.56 19.75
CA ARG A 9 11.87 -4.09 19.66
C ARG A 9 10.67 -3.49 20.41
N HIS A 10 9.64 -4.28 20.67
CA HIS A 10 8.45 -3.90 21.44
C HIS A 10 8.79 -3.64 22.92
N ASP A 11 9.72 -4.40 23.48
CA ASP A 11 10.12 -4.32 24.90
C ASP A 11 10.88 -3.03 25.20
N MET A 12 11.79 -2.62 24.30
CA MET A 12 12.53 -1.35 24.40
C MET A 12 11.61 -0.13 24.33
N LYS A 13 10.58 -0.19 23.49
CA LYS A 13 9.64 0.93 23.32
C LYS A 13 8.76 1.10 24.57
N ASN A 14 8.32 0.00 25.15
CA ASN A 14 7.58 0.00 26.41
C ASN A 14 8.45 0.51 27.56
N GLN A 15 9.69 0.04 27.65
CA GLN A 15 10.64 0.48 28.66
C GLN A 15 10.92 1.99 28.59
N TRP A 16 11.09 2.53 27.38
CA TRP A 16 11.24 3.98 27.17
C TRP A 16 9.98 4.78 27.52
N HIS A 17 8.80 4.26 27.17
CA HIS A 17 7.53 4.90 27.56
C HIS A 17 7.36 4.93 29.07
N GLU A 18 7.71 3.85 29.76
CA GLU A 18 7.62 3.75 31.20
C GLU A 18 8.60 4.70 31.90
N GLU A 19 9.86 4.72 31.47
CA GLU A 19 10.88 5.65 31.95
C GLU A 19 10.50 7.13 31.70
N LYS A 20 9.94 7.44 30.52
CA LYS A 20 9.41 8.76 30.20
C LYS A 20 8.29 9.17 31.15
N THR A 21 7.32 8.29 31.39
CA THR A 21 6.21 8.59 32.32
C THR A 21 6.68 8.77 33.75
N GLU A 22 7.72 8.06 34.17
CA GLU A 22 8.31 8.22 35.50
C GLU A 22 9.03 9.57 35.65
N LEU A 23 9.79 9.98 34.62
CA LEU A 23 10.44 11.29 34.58
C LEU A 23 9.43 12.44 34.56
N GLU A 24 8.32 12.32 33.82
CA GLU A 24 7.23 13.31 33.81
C GLU A 24 6.56 13.45 35.18
N LYS A 25 6.38 12.35 35.92
CA LYS A 25 5.89 12.38 37.30
C LYS A 25 6.87 13.10 38.24
N LYS A 26 8.16 12.76 38.16
CA LYS A 26 9.22 13.40 38.96
C LYS A 26 9.26 14.91 38.68
N LEU A 27 9.19 15.30 37.41
CA LEU A 27 9.14 16.71 37.00
C LEU A 27 7.92 17.43 37.56
N SER A 28 6.74 16.83 37.48
CA SER A 28 5.48 17.40 38.01
C SER A 28 5.55 17.62 39.52
N GLN A 29 6.14 16.67 40.24
CA GLN A 29 6.35 16.77 41.68
C GLN A 29 7.35 17.89 42.04
N GLU A 30 8.45 18.01 41.31
CA GLU A 30 9.44 19.09 41.44
C GLU A 30 8.80 20.48 41.22
N ILE A 31 7.98 20.62 40.18
CA ILE A 31 7.23 21.85 39.89
C ILE A 31 6.29 22.21 41.04
N LEU A 32 5.54 21.23 41.57
CA LEU A 32 4.62 21.44 42.68
C LEU A 32 5.37 21.91 43.95
N LEU A 33 6.46 21.22 44.32
CA LEU A 33 7.27 21.54 45.48
C LEU A 33 7.93 22.93 45.36
N LYS A 34 8.44 23.28 44.17
CA LYS A 34 8.95 24.62 43.89
C LYS A 34 7.86 25.67 44.03
N LYS A 35 6.67 25.42 43.48
CA LYS A 35 5.53 26.35 43.59
C LYS A 35 5.07 26.55 45.03
N GLN A 36 5.00 25.48 45.83
CA GLN A 36 4.70 25.56 47.26
C GLN A 36 5.78 26.33 48.03
N SER A 37 7.05 26.10 47.72
CA SER A 37 8.17 26.79 48.35
C SER A 37 8.16 28.29 48.04
N VAL A 38 7.92 28.66 46.77
CA VAL A 38 7.77 30.05 46.35
C VAL A 38 6.58 30.71 47.05
N ASN A 39 5.41 30.05 47.10
CA ASN A 39 4.25 30.57 47.81
C ASN A 39 4.51 30.76 49.31
N LYS A 40 5.26 29.85 49.94
CA LYS A 40 5.62 29.95 51.35
C LYS A 40 6.63 31.07 51.60
N LEU A 41 7.59 31.28 50.69
CA LEU A 41 8.50 32.43 50.71
C LEU A 41 7.75 33.74 50.54
N VAL A 42 6.79 33.82 49.62
CA VAL A 42 5.92 34.99 49.45
C VAL A 42 5.16 35.26 50.74
N GLN A 43 4.52 34.25 51.34
CA GLN A 43 3.82 34.42 52.63
C GLN A 43 4.75 34.91 53.75
N VAL A 44 5.97 34.38 53.84
CA VAL A 44 6.95 34.83 54.84
C VAL A 44 7.42 36.26 54.55
N MET A 45 7.67 36.63 53.29
CA MET A 45 8.02 38.02 52.93
C MET A 45 6.87 39.00 53.23
N THR A 46 5.62 38.63 52.92
CA THR A 46 4.45 39.47 53.20
C THR A 46 4.20 39.61 54.70
N ARG A 47 4.38 38.55 55.50
CA ARG A 47 4.25 38.60 56.98
C ARG A 47 5.41 39.32 57.67
N LYS A 48 6.63 39.21 57.12
CA LYS A 48 7.83 39.88 57.65
C LYS A 48 7.90 41.37 57.27
N GLY A 49 7.01 41.84 56.38
CA GLY A 49 6.81 43.26 56.08
C GLY A 49 6.04 44.03 57.17
N THR A 50 5.33 43.34 58.07
CA THR A 50 4.47 43.99 59.08
C THR A 50 5.00 43.95 60.51
N GLU A 51 5.85 43.00 60.93
CA GLU A 51 6.42 43.01 62.29
C GLU A 51 7.83 42.41 62.35
N THR A 52 8.87 43.25 62.45
CA THR A 52 10.09 43.13 63.30
C THR A 52 11.26 44.00 62.78
N PRO A 53 11.81 44.94 63.58
CA PRO A 53 13.05 45.62 63.25
C PRO A 53 14.24 44.72 63.63
N LEU A 54 14.81 44.02 62.66
CA LEU A 54 16.03 43.23 62.87
C LEU A 54 17.27 44.13 62.95
N SER A 55 17.92 44.06 64.11
CA SER A 55 19.21 44.65 64.49
C SER A 55 20.29 44.63 63.39
N GLY A 56 20.96 45.77 63.22
CA GLY A 56 21.87 46.10 62.11
C GLY A 56 23.15 45.28 61.96
N LYS A 57 23.39 44.23 62.77
CA LYS A 57 24.57 43.36 62.67
C LYS A 57 24.42 42.22 61.63
N ASN A 58 23.20 41.78 61.28
CA ASN A 58 22.98 40.70 60.30
C ASN A 58 22.83 41.17 58.83
N LYS A 59 22.72 42.48 58.58
CA LYS A 59 22.52 43.06 57.23
C LYS A 59 23.73 42.87 56.30
N LYS A 60 24.95 42.78 56.85
CA LYS A 60 26.19 42.57 56.07
C LYS A 60 26.28 41.14 55.52
N ASN A 61 26.04 40.12 56.35
CA ASN A 61 26.04 38.71 55.92
C ASN A 61 24.96 38.44 54.86
N VAL A 62 23.74 38.98 55.03
CA VAL A 62 22.66 38.80 54.05
C VAL A 62 23.01 39.41 52.68
N LYS A 63 23.72 40.55 52.64
CA LYS A 63 24.16 41.18 51.39
C LYS A 63 25.27 40.39 50.69
N GLU A 64 26.15 39.75 51.47
CA GLU A 64 27.20 38.89 50.95
C GLU A 64 26.66 37.54 50.44
N ASP A 65 25.72 36.96 51.18
CA ASP A 65 25.00 35.75 50.78
C ASP A 65 24.16 35.97 49.53
N LEU A 66 23.51 37.15 49.40
CA LEU A 66 22.79 37.54 48.20
C LEU A 66 23.72 37.65 46.99
N LYS A 67 24.89 38.29 47.14
CA LYS A 67 25.90 38.35 46.07
C LYS A 67 26.43 36.97 45.69
N LYS A 68 26.61 36.06 46.65
CA LYS A 68 26.99 34.66 46.38
C LYS A 68 25.87 33.92 45.64
N ALA A 69 24.61 34.14 46.00
CA ALA A 69 23.45 33.55 45.33
C ALA A 69 23.29 34.08 43.90
N GLU A 70 23.44 35.38 43.68
CA GLU A 70 23.41 36.01 42.35
C GLU A 70 24.51 35.48 41.42
N ARG A 71 25.74 35.29 41.93
CA ARG A 71 26.83 34.67 41.17
C ARG A 71 26.50 33.24 40.78
N LYS A 72 26.04 32.41 41.73
CA LYS A 72 25.63 31.03 41.45
C LYS A 72 24.48 30.97 40.44
N LEU A 73 23.52 31.90 40.51
CA LEU A 73 22.40 31.98 39.58
C LEU A 73 22.89 32.25 38.16
N LYS A 74 23.82 33.21 38.00
CA LYS A 74 24.48 33.48 36.72
C LYS A 74 25.28 32.28 36.20
N ASP A 75 26.00 31.59 37.08
CA ASP A 75 26.73 30.37 36.70
C ASP A 75 25.77 29.25 36.24
N TYR A 76 24.64 29.08 36.92
CA TYR A 76 23.59 28.15 36.50
C TYR A 76 22.94 28.55 35.18
N GLU A 77 22.69 29.84 34.94
CA GLU A 77 22.14 30.33 33.67
C GLU A 77 23.07 30.00 32.49
N VAL A 78 24.38 30.25 32.64
CA VAL A 78 25.38 29.92 31.61
C VAL A 78 25.46 28.41 31.38
N ALA A 79 25.46 27.61 32.45
CA ALA A 79 25.48 26.15 32.34
C ALA A 79 24.25 25.60 31.62
N ILE A 80 23.05 26.12 31.91
CA ILE A 80 21.81 25.75 31.22
C ILE A 80 21.88 26.13 29.74
N GLU A 81 22.45 27.29 29.41
CA GLU A 81 22.58 27.74 28.03
C GLU A 81 23.57 26.88 27.23
N ASP A 82 24.68 26.46 27.86
CA ASP A 82 25.64 25.54 27.26
C ASP A 82 25.03 24.15 27.03
N ASP A 83 24.33 23.61 28.03
CA ASP A 83 23.64 22.32 27.94
C ASP A 83 22.58 22.33 26.82
N LYS A 84 21.80 23.42 26.69
CA LYS A 84 20.87 23.60 25.56
C LYS A 84 21.58 23.57 24.21
N ARG A 85 22.73 24.24 24.06
CA ARG A 85 23.50 24.23 22.80
C ARG A 85 24.00 22.81 22.50
N ASN A 86 24.51 22.11 23.51
CA ASN A 86 25.00 20.73 23.37
C ASN A 86 23.86 19.79 22.96
N HIS A 87 22.69 19.89 23.60
CA HIS A 87 21.51 19.11 23.23
C HIS A 87 21.04 19.40 21.81
N ILE A 88 21.00 20.67 21.38
CA ILE A 88 20.64 21.02 19.99
C ILE A 88 21.61 20.40 18.99
N ASN A 89 22.91 20.40 19.29
CA ASN A 89 23.92 19.79 18.43
C ASN A 89 23.76 18.26 18.35
N ILE A 90 23.49 17.61 19.48
CA ILE A 90 23.21 16.17 19.53
C ILE A 90 21.97 15.83 18.70
N VAL A 91 20.87 16.57 18.88
CA VAL A 91 19.63 16.37 18.12
C VAL A 91 19.88 16.51 16.63
N LYS A 92 20.57 17.58 16.19
CA LYS A 92 20.93 17.78 14.78
C LYS A 92 21.76 16.62 14.21
N ASN A 93 22.72 16.11 14.97
CA ASN A 93 23.54 14.97 14.55
C ASN A 93 22.69 13.69 14.43
N LYS A 94 21.75 13.48 15.37
CA LYS A 94 20.83 12.35 15.33
C LYS A 94 19.82 12.44 14.20
N ASP A 95 19.31 13.64 13.88
CA ASP A 95 18.43 13.85 12.74
C ASP A 95 19.14 13.53 11.41
N ARG A 96 20.42 13.90 11.26
CA ARG A 96 21.24 13.50 10.10
C ARG A 96 21.43 12.00 10.02
N GLU A 97 21.79 11.35 11.12
CA GLU A 97 21.96 9.89 11.19
C GLU A 97 20.66 9.15 10.82
N ILE A 98 19.50 9.67 11.26
CA ILE A 98 18.20 9.13 10.88
C ILE A 98 17.97 9.26 9.37
N GLU A 99 18.32 10.38 8.75
CA GLU A 99 18.16 10.58 7.32
C GLU A 99 19.08 9.66 6.51
N ASP A 100 20.35 9.54 6.90
CA ASP A 100 21.30 8.62 6.28
C ASP A 100 20.80 7.16 6.37
N LEU A 101 20.24 6.77 7.52
CA LEU A 101 19.66 5.44 7.71
C LEU A 101 18.41 5.23 6.85
N ARG A 102 17.57 6.25 6.65
CA ARG A 102 16.40 6.16 5.74
C ARG A 102 16.85 5.96 4.30
N ASP A 103 17.87 6.68 3.86
CA ASP A 103 18.46 6.54 2.53
C ASP A 103 19.02 5.13 2.30
N ILE A 104 19.71 4.58 3.30
CA ILE A 104 20.22 3.20 3.25
C ILE A 104 19.05 2.21 3.15
N ILE A 105 18.01 2.37 3.98
CA ILE A 105 16.83 1.49 3.94
C ILE A 105 16.16 1.54 2.56
N GLN A 106 16.02 2.73 1.96
CA GLN A 106 15.41 2.87 0.65
C GLN A 106 16.23 2.18 -0.46
N LYS A 107 17.56 2.35 -0.44
CA LYS A 107 18.46 1.69 -1.40
C LYS A 107 18.44 0.17 -1.25
N GLU A 108 18.52 -0.33 -0.02
CA GLU A 108 18.46 -1.77 0.24
C GLU A 108 17.09 -2.36 -0.11
N SER A 109 15.99 -1.64 0.14
CA SER A 109 14.65 -2.08 -0.25
C SER A 109 14.53 -2.20 -1.77
N ALA A 110 15.04 -1.22 -2.53
CA ALA A 110 15.06 -1.27 -3.98
C ALA A 110 15.94 -2.41 -4.52
N ASN A 111 17.11 -2.64 -3.92
CA ASN A 111 18.00 -3.75 -4.30
C ASN A 111 17.35 -5.11 -4.01
N LEU A 112 16.68 -5.24 -2.86
CA LEU A 112 15.95 -6.45 -2.51
C LEU A 112 14.81 -6.74 -3.49
N GLU A 113 14.05 -5.72 -3.90
CA GLU A 113 13.03 -5.85 -4.96
C GLU A 113 13.65 -6.28 -6.30
N GLU A 114 14.77 -5.68 -6.71
CA GLU A 114 15.50 -6.08 -7.94
C GLU A 114 15.93 -7.56 -7.88
N ARG A 115 16.48 -8.01 -6.74
CA ARG A 115 16.90 -9.41 -6.57
C ARG A 115 15.72 -10.38 -6.52
N GLN A 116 14.60 -9.97 -5.95
CA GLN A 116 13.38 -10.78 -5.99
C GLN A 116 12.90 -10.97 -7.43
N MET A 117 12.88 -9.90 -8.22
CA MET A 117 12.53 -9.95 -9.64
C MET A 117 13.48 -10.83 -10.47
N GLU A 118 14.78 -10.73 -10.22
CA GLU A 118 15.81 -11.59 -10.86
C GLU A 118 15.59 -13.07 -10.51
N ASN A 119 15.32 -13.38 -9.24
CA ASN A 119 15.01 -14.74 -8.80
C ASN A 119 13.76 -15.30 -9.49
N GLU A 120 12.72 -14.49 -9.69
CA GLU A 120 11.52 -14.91 -10.39
C GLU A 120 11.78 -15.17 -11.88
N ALA A 121 12.61 -14.36 -12.54
CA ALA A 121 13.02 -14.59 -13.92
C ALA A 121 13.82 -15.91 -14.07
N LEU A 122 14.77 -16.15 -13.17
CA LEU A 122 15.55 -17.40 -13.16
C LEU A 122 14.67 -18.64 -12.88
N LYS A 123 13.66 -18.51 -12.00
CA LYS A 123 12.69 -19.59 -11.76
C LYS A 123 11.90 -19.94 -13.01
N MET A 124 11.41 -18.94 -13.74
CA MET A 124 10.71 -19.15 -15.02
C MET A 124 11.60 -19.90 -16.02
N GLU A 125 12.87 -19.53 -16.13
CA GLU A 125 13.79 -20.20 -17.06
C GLU A 125 14.10 -21.63 -16.66
N LEU A 126 14.28 -21.87 -15.36
CA LEU A 126 14.46 -23.20 -14.82
C LEU A 126 13.23 -24.10 -15.05
N GLU A 127 12.02 -23.56 -14.91
CA GLU A 127 10.78 -24.26 -15.25
C GLU A 127 10.70 -24.57 -16.75
N THR A 128 11.06 -23.61 -17.60
CA THR A 128 11.10 -23.80 -19.06
C THR A 128 12.09 -24.89 -19.45
N ALA A 129 13.31 -24.86 -18.89
CA ALA A 129 14.34 -25.85 -19.15
C ALA A 129 13.92 -27.25 -18.66
N ARG A 130 13.28 -27.35 -17.49
CA ARG A 130 12.73 -28.61 -16.99
C ARG A 130 11.67 -29.17 -17.93
N LYS A 131 10.74 -28.33 -18.40
CA LYS A 131 9.70 -28.75 -19.34
C LYS A 131 10.28 -29.24 -20.67
N ASN A 132 11.22 -28.51 -21.25
CA ASN A 132 11.92 -28.91 -22.47
C ASN A 132 12.65 -30.25 -22.28
N LEU A 133 13.25 -30.49 -21.12
CA LEU A 133 13.90 -31.76 -20.80
C LEU A 133 12.89 -32.91 -20.72
N GLU A 134 11.73 -32.71 -20.09
CA GLU A 134 10.68 -33.73 -20.03
C GLU A 134 10.07 -34.01 -21.41
N GLU A 135 9.86 -32.99 -22.23
CA GLU A 135 9.43 -33.13 -23.62
C GLU A 135 10.46 -33.91 -24.45
N ALA A 136 11.76 -33.61 -24.30
CA ALA A 136 12.83 -34.34 -24.97
C ALA A 136 12.92 -35.81 -24.52
N LYS A 137 12.74 -36.09 -23.23
CA LYS A 137 12.67 -37.46 -22.70
C LYS A 137 11.47 -38.22 -23.27
N ALA A 138 10.29 -37.61 -23.28
CA ALA A 138 9.08 -38.20 -23.84
C ALA A 138 9.25 -38.52 -25.34
N SER A 139 9.86 -37.60 -26.10
CA SER A 139 10.17 -37.80 -27.52
C SER A 139 11.21 -38.90 -27.76
N ASN A 140 12.15 -39.12 -26.85
CA ASN A 140 13.12 -40.22 -26.94
C ASN A 140 12.50 -41.59 -26.59
N THR A 141 11.46 -41.63 -25.73
CA THR A 141 10.74 -42.86 -25.39
C THR A 141 9.73 -43.31 -26.45
N LEU A 142 9.22 -42.39 -27.26
CA LEU A 142 8.26 -42.66 -28.33
C LEU A 142 8.95 -42.44 -29.70
N GLY A 143 9.63 -43.46 -30.22
CA GLY A 143 10.24 -43.37 -31.54
C GLY A 143 9.21 -43.00 -32.64
N ARG A 144 9.44 -41.86 -33.31
CA ARG A 144 8.63 -41.15 -34.36
C ARG A 144 7.68 -40.09 -33.80
N SER A 145 7.60 -38.86 -34.30
CA SER A 145 7.70 -38.40 -35.70
C SER A 145 8.22 -36.96 -35.78
N ALA A 146 9.33 -36.73 -36.48
CA ALA A 146 10.00 -35.43 -36.64
C ALA A 146 9.28 -34.46 -37.61
N ASN A 147 7.94 -34.45 -37.62
CA ASN A 147 7.13 -33.65 -38.54
C ASN A 147 5.98 -32.86 -37.89
N LEU A 148 5.94 -32.74 -36.55
CA LEU A 148 5.07 -31.73 -35.95
C LEU A 148 5.77 -30.38 -36.07
N SER A 149 5.20 -29.49 -36.89
CA SER A 149 5.77 -28.17 -37.17
C SER A 149 6.09 -27.43 -35.86
N ILE A 150 7.24 -26.76 -35.84
CA ILE A 150 7.72 -25.89 -34.75
C ILE A 150 6.62 -24.93 -34.22
N SER A 151 5.68 -24.54 -35.08
CA SER A 151 4.54 -23.68 -34.72
C SER A 151 3.51 -24.35 -33.81
N THR A 152 3.38 -25.67 -33.86
CA THR A 152 2.44 -26.43 -33.00
C THR A 152 3.05 -26.70 -31.62
N MET A 153 4.37 -26.96 -31.58
CA MET A 153 5.14 -27.10 -30.34
C MET A 153 5.09 -25.83 -29.49
N SER A 154 5.16 -24.63 -30.09
CA SER A 154 5.05 -23.36 -29.33
C SER A 154 3.69 -23.17 -28.65
N LEU A 155 2.61 -23.71 -29.21
CA LEU A 155 1.25 -23.63 -28.64
C LEU A 155 1.04 -24.63 -27.48
N GLU A 156 1.79 -25.74 -27.47
CA GLU A 156 1.74 -26.79 -26.44
C GLU A 156 2.78 -26.62 -25.33
N SER A 157 3.97 -26.11 -25.65
CA SER A 157 5.01 -25.72 -24.68
C SER A 157 4.54 -24.58 -23.76
N GLY A 158 3.40 -23.95 -24.06
CA GLY A 158 2.71 -23.09 -23.11
C GLY A 158 3.50 -21.85 -22.72
N ARG A 159 4.48 -21.41 -23.53
CA ARG A 159 5.26 -20.19 -23.33
C ARG A 159 5.02 -19.29 -24.54
N LYS A 160 4.40 -18.12 -24.32
CA LYS A 160 4.19 -17.11 -25.36
C LYS A 160 5.12 -15.94 -25.06
N GLU A 161 5.95 -15.59 -26.04
CA GLU A 161 6.83 -14.43 -25.95
C GLU A 161 6.68 -13.55 -27.18
N GLY A 162 7.06 -12.28 -27.04
CA GLY A 162 7.02 -11.34 -28.16
C GLY A 162 7.17 -9.89 -27.73
N TRP A 163 7.39 -9.05 -28.75
CA TRP A 163 7.42 -7.60 -28.58
C TRP A 163 6.00 -7.05 -28.53
N LEU A 164 5.72 -6.27 -27.48
CA LEU A 164 4.47 -5.57 -27.28
C LEU A 164 4.77 -4.11 -26.97
N GLU A 165 3.82 -3.22 -27.17
CA GLU A 165 3.97 -1.83 -26.79
C GLU A 165 3.02 -1.46 -25.66
N ILE A 166 3.50 -0.69 -24.69
CA ILE A 166 2.73 -0.25 -23.53
C ILE A 166 2.85 1.28 -23.36
N PRO A 167 1.88 1.96 -22.74
CA PRO A 167 1.97 3.39 -22.50
C PRO A 167 3.20 3.75 -21.65
N SER A 168 3.96 4.75 -22.08
CA SER A 168 5.17 5.27 -21.41
C SER A 168 4.94 5.72 -19.96
N ALA A 169 3.69 5.94 -19.55
CA ALA A 169 3.32 6.53 -18.27
C ALA A 169 3.44 5.62 -17.02
N ARG A 170 3.99 4.40 -17.11
CA ARG A 170 4.13 3.51 -15.94
C ARG A 170 5.46 2.76 -15.89
N GLY A 171 6.45 3.33 -15.20
CA GLY A 171 7.55 2.62 -14.52
C GLY A 171 8.47 1.69 -15.32
N ILE A 172 8.23 1.46 -16.61
CA ILE A 172 8.92 0.43 -17.41
C ILE A 172 9.94 1.08 -18.37
N SER A 173 9.84 2.38 -18.63
CA SER A 173 10.85 3.16 -19.37
C SER A 173 11.26 4.42 -18.61
N SER A 174 12.53 4.78 -18.72
CA SER A 174 13.14 5.98 -18.14
C SER A 174 12.83 7.27 -18.90
N THR A 175 12.26 7.20 -20.11
CA THR A 175 12.00 8.37 -20.94
C THR A 175 10.55 8.88 -20.80
N ARG A 176 10.31 9.73 -19.80
CA ARG A 176 9.09 10.56 -19.70
C ARG A 176 9.08 11.67 -20.76
N ARG A 177 8.98 11.31 -22.04
CA ARG A 177 8.61 12.26 -23.08
C ARG A 177 7.30 11.81 -23.72
N ASP A 178 6.27 12.60 -23.45
CA ASP A 178 5.08 12.79 -24.28
C ASP A 178 4.31 11.52 -24.66
N GLY A 179 3.50 11.01 -23.73
CA GLY A 179 2.25 10.30 -24.04
C GLY A 179 2.29 9.20 -25.12
N GLY A 180 3.41 8.49 -25.26
CA GLY A 180 3.65 7.53 -26.34
C GLY A 180 3.62 6.07 -25.91
N TRP A 181 3.74 5.20 -26.91
CA TRP A 181 3.93 3.75 -26.77
C TRP A 181 5.41 3.42 -26.60
N VAL A 182 5.72 2.51 -25.68
CA VAL A 182 7.06 1.99 -25.42
C VAL A 182 7.07 0.52 -25.76
N LYS A 183 7.96 0.14 -26.68
CA LYS A 183 8.20 -1.24 -27.04
C LYS A 183 8.91 -1.99 -25.90
N VAL A 184 8.34 -3.10 -25.47
CA VAL A 184 8.80 -3.96 -24.38
C VAL A 184 8.78 -5.42 -24.84
N PHE A 185 9.71 -6.23 -24.34
CA PHE A 185 9.71 -7.67 -24.59
C PHE A 185 8.95 -8.37 -23.46
N VAL A 186 7.94 -9.14 -23.81
CA VAL A 186 7.02 -9.75 -22.84
C VAL A 186 7.08 -11.26 -22.95
N ILE A 187 7.11 -11.93 -21.80
CA ILE A 187 7.13 -13.39 -21.71
C ILE A 187 6.04 -13.84 -20.76
N LEU A 188 5.14 -14.68 -21.27
CA LEU A 188 4.07 -15.29 -20.51
C LEU A 188 4.50 -16.69 -20.05
N SER A 189 4.91 -16.78 -18.77
CA SER A 189 5.14 -18.03 -18.05
C SER A 189 3.81 -18.66 -17.60
N GLU A 190 3.86 -19.84 -16.99
CA GLU A 190 2.67 -20.62 -16.61
C GLU A 190 1.75 -19.88 -15.63
N ASP A 191 2.31 -19.14 -14.68
CA ASP A 191 1.58 -18.43 -13.62
C ASP A 191 1.88 -16.92 -13.55
N ARG A 192 2.84 -16.41 -14.35
CA ARG A 192 3.32 -15.02 -14.32
C ARG A 192 3.57 -14.45 -15.72
N LEU A 193 3.48 -13.13 -15.83
CA LEU A 193 3.79 -12.33 -17.01
C LEU A 193 5.00 -11.42 -16.70
N PHE A 194 6.07 -11.56 -17.47
CA PHE A 194 7.33 -10.84 -17.31
C PHE A 194 7.47 -9.76 -18.39
N PHE A 195 7.93 -8.58 -18.01
CA PHE A 195 8.16 -7.45 -18.90
C PHE A 195 9.63 -7.00 -18.82
N TYR A 196 10.29 -6.94 -19.96
CA TYR A 196 11.66 -6.48 -20.12
C TYR A 196 11.66 -5.23 -21.01
N ALA A 197 12.49 -4.23 -20.70
CA ALA A 197 12.53 -3.01 -21.51
C ALA A 197 13.21 -3.26 -22.87
N ASN A 198 14.20 -4.15 -22.92
CA ASN A 198 14.96 -4.49 -24.10
C ASN A 198 15.46 -5.95 -24.01
N MET A 199 16.16 -6.41 -25.06
CA MET A 199 16.71 -7.77 -25.11
C MET A 199 17.88 -7.96 -24.14
N ASP A 200 18.66 -6.91 -23.87
CA ASP A 200 19.78 -6.97 -22.94
C ASP A 200 19.31 -7.24 -21.50
N ASP A 201 18.24 -6.58 -21.07
CA ASP A 201 17.58 -6.82 -19.79
C ASP A 201 17.04 -8.26 -19.71
N TYR A 202 16.58 -8.83 -20.82
CA TYR A 202 16.17 -10.23 -20.86
C TYR A 202 17.36 -11.18 -20.66
N GLN A 203 18.46 -10.96 -21.38
CA GLN A 203 19.70 -11.75 -21.21
C GLN A 203 20.33 -11.60 -19.83
N ALA A 204 20.13 -10.46 -19.18
CA ALA A 204 20.59 -10.21 -17.82
C ALA A 204 19.60 -10.68 -16.73
N HIS A 205 18.46 -11.29 -17.10
CA HIS A 205 17.37 -11.68 -16.20
C HIS A 205 16.85 -10.53 -15.32
N LYS A 206 16.79 -9.31 -15.87
CA LYS A 206 16.35 -8.08 -15.19
C LYS A 206 14.98 -7.60 -15.69
N PRO A 207 13.87 -8.28 -15.35
CA PRO A 207 12.55 -7.79 -15.72
C PRO A 207 12.26 -6.46 -15.00
N LYS A 208 11.59 -5.53 -15.70
CA LYS A 208 11.13 -4.26 -15.14
C LYS A 208 9.78 -4.38 -14.43
N LYS A 209 9.00 -5.40 -14.78
CA LYS A 209 7.70 -5.68 -14.15
C LYS A 209 7.38 -7.16 -14.25
N ILE A 210 6.80 -7.70 -13.17
CA ILE A 210 6.28 -9.07 -13.12
C ILE A 210 4.85 -9.00 -12.57
N ILE A 211 3.92 -9.69 -13.21
CA ILE A 211 2.51 -9.75 -12.77
C ILE A 211 2.09 -11.20 -12.70
N GLU A 212 1.64 -11.65 -11.53
CA GLU A 212 1.06 -12.98 -11.35
C GLU A 212 -0.31 -13.07 -12.02
N LEU A 213 -0.57 -14.15 -12.75
CA LEU A 213 -1.84 -14.44 -13.41
C LEU A 213 -3.01 -14.56 -12.42
N SER A 214 -2.75 -14.98 -11.18
CA SER A 214 -3.72 -15.00 -10.07
C SER A 214 -4.29 -13.61 -9.73
N LYS A 215 -3.55 -12.55 -10.05
CA LYS A 215 -3.93 -11.15 -9.81
C LYS A 215 -4.71 -10.54 -10.97
N PHE A 216 -4.97 -11.29 -12.05
CA PHE A 216 -5.71 -10.78 -13.20
C PHE A 216 -7.22 -10.84 -12.94
N TYR A 217 -7.91 -9.72 -13.17
CA TYR A 217 -9.36 -9.65 -13.12
C TYR A 217 -9.99 -10.03 -14.46
N HIS A 218 -9.51 -9.43 -15.55
CA HIS A 218 -9.91 -9.80 -16.89
C HIS A 218 -8.89 -9.29 -17.92
N VAL A 219 -8.92 -9.93 -19.08
CA VAL A 219 -8.19 -9.50 -20.27
C VAL A 219 -9.18 -9.46 -21.42
N ARG A 220 -9.23 -8.35 -22.17
CA ARG A 220 -10.16 -8.20 -23.30
C ARG A 220 -9.58 -7.34 -24.41
N ALA A 221 -10.10 -7.52 -25.62
CA ALA A 221 -9.86 -6.58 -26.71
C ALA A 221 -10.39 -5.20 -26.33
N VAL A 222 -9.67 -4.17 -26.78
CA VAL A 222 -10.01 -2.77 -26.55
C VAL A 222 -11.02 -2.29 -27.58
N THR A 223 -11.97 -1.46 -27.15
CA THR A 223 -12.94 -0.79 -28.03
C THR A 223 -12.64 0.70 -28.13
N ARG A 224 -13.30 1.40 -29.07
CA ARG A 224 -13.17 2.86 -29.24
C ARG A 224 -13.47 3.65 -27.96
N GLN A 225 -14.32 3.12 -27.07
CA GLN A 225 -14.66 3.75 -25.80
C GLN A 225 -13.49 3.70 -24.80
N ASP A 226 -12.66 2.67 -24.86
CA ASP A 226 -11.55 2.47 -23.92
C ASP A 226 -10.29 3.25 -24.35
N ALA A 227 -10.11 3.50 -25.65
CA ALA A 227 -8.95 4.19 -26.21
C ALA A 227 -9.34 5.30 -27.19
N PHE A 228 -10.08 6.31 -26.70
CA PHE A 228 -10.60 7.40 -27.54
C PHE A 228 -9.52 8.25 -28.24
N ARG A 229 -8.29 8.28 -27.70
CA ARG A 229 -7.14 9.00 -28.27
C ARG A 229 -6.32 8.18 -29.25
N ALA A 230 -6.51 6.86 -29.31
CA ALA A 230 -5.74 5.98 -30.20
C ALA A 230 -6.22 6.11 -31.65
N LYS A 231 -5.34 5.79 -32.60
CA LYS A 231 -5.69 5.80 -34.03
C LYS A 231 -6.64 4.64 -34.36
N GLU A 232 -7.48 4.81 -35.36
CA GLU A 232 -8.51 3.83 -35.71
C GLU A 232 -7.93 2.45 -36.10
N HIS A 233 -6.79 2.42 -36.77
CA HIS A 233 -6.09 1.18 -37.14
C HIS A 233 -5.28 0.54 -35.98
N GLU A 234 -5.06 1.27 -34.88
CA GLU A 234 -4.36 0.74 -33.69
C GLU A 234 -5.33 -0.02 -32.79
N ILE A 235 -6.57 0.46 -32.65
CA ILE A 235 -7.60 -0.13 -31.76
C ILE A 235 -7.78 -1.65 -31.93
N PRO A 236 -7.90 -2.20 -33.15
CA PRO A 236 -8.07 -3.65 -33.32
C PRO A 236 -6.87 -4.48 -32.84
N ARG A 237 -5.69 -3.87 -32.73
CA ARG A 237 -4.45 -4.49 -32.26
C ARG A 237 -4.21 -4.28 -30.77
N MET A 238 -5.09 -3.52 -30.10
CA MET A 238 -4.99 -3.23 -28.68
C MET A 238 -5.78 -4.23 -27.84
N PHE A 239 -5.28 -4.49 -26.64
CA PHE A 239 -6.00 -5.21 -25.61
C PHE A 239 -5.72 -4.61 -24.23
N GLN A 240 -6.66 -4.81 -23.32
CA GLN A 240 -6.65 -4.29 -21.97
C GLN A 240 -6.42 -5.45 -21.01
N ILE A 241 -5.48 -5.25 -20.08
CA ILE A 241 -5.23 -6.13 -18.95
C ILE A 241 -5.65 -5.38 -17.69
N MET A 242 -6.57 -5.95 -16.93
CA MET A 242 -6.94 -5.45 -15.60
C MET A 242 -6.38 -6.39 -14.55
N TYR A 243 -5.48 -5.91 -13.68
CA TYR A 243 -4.85 -6.73 -12.64
C TYR A 243 -4.74 -5.95 -11.32
N GLY A 244 -4.65 -6.66 -10.19
CA GLY A 244 -4.43 -6.05 -8.90
C GLY A 244 -4.32 -7.10 -7.80
N GLU A 245 -3.82 -6.71 -6.64
CA GLU A 245 -3.65 -7.63 -5.53
C GLU A 245 -5.01 -8.13 -5.03
N GLN A 246 -5.28 -9.42 -5.24
CA GLN A 246 -6.39 -10.13 -4.64
C GLN A 246 -6.00 -10.49 -3.20
N GLY A 247 -6.73 -10.00 -2.20
CA GLY A 247 -6.80 -10.64 -0.88
C GLY A 247 -6.50 -9.75 0.35
N PRO A 248 -7.45 -9.61 1.29
CA PRO A 248 -7.27 -8.86 2.52
C PRO A 248 -6.45 -9.65 3.55
N SER A 249 -5.47 -9.04 4.21
CA SER A 249 -5.21 -9.39 5.60
C SER A 249 -6.42 -8.88 6.40
N LYS A 250 -7.37 -9.76 6.67
CA LYS A 250 -8.47 -9.47 7.60
C LYS A 250 -7.84 -9.14 8.95
N GLY A 251 -7.77 -7.87 9.31
CA GLY A 251 -7.37 -7.47 10.67
C GLY A 251 -6.59 -6.18 10.81
N ASP A 252 -6.04 -5.60 9.73
CA ASP A 252 -5.31 -4.34 9.88
C ASP A 252 -6.20 -3.13 9.49
N PRO A 253 -6.64 -2.31 10.47
CA PRO A 253 -7.38 -1.07 10.21
C PRO A 253 -6.55 -0.05 9.41
N ASN A 254 -5.23 -0.26 9.30
CA ASN A 254 -4.33 0.53 8.46
C ASN A 254 -4.03 -0.12 7.11
N SER A 255 -4.67 -1.25 6.78
CA SER A 255 -4.49 -1.89 5.48
C SER A 255 -5.05 -1.01 4.35
N LYS A 256 -4.35 -1.01 3.20
CA LYS A 256 -4.83 -0.37 1.98
C LYS A 256 -6.26 -0.84 1.62
N TYR A 257 -6.59 -2.09 1.94
CA TYR A 257 -7.85 -2.81 1.70
C TYR A 257 -8.98 -2.57 2.71
N ALA A 258 -8.76 -1.74 3.74
CA ALA A 258 -9.81 -1.31 4.64
C ALA A 258 -10.75 -0.31 3.94
N HIS A 259 -12.05 -0.45 4.15
CA HIS A 259 -13.04 0.54 3.71
C HIS A 259 -12.77 1.86 4.44
N LYS A 260 -12.82 2.97 3.70
CA LYS A 260 -12.80 4.31 4.30
C LYS A 260 -14.20 4.88 4.18
N PHE A 261 -14.96 4.81 5.27
CA PHE A 261 -16.36 5.19 5.28
C PHE A 261 -16.53 6.70 5.48
N LEU A 262 -17.48 7.29 4.75
CA LEU A 262 -17.98 8.64 4.94
C LEU A 262 -19.48 8.55 5.21
N ASN A 263 -19.96 9.29 6.22
CA ASN A 263 -21.39 9.38 6.51
C ASN A 263 -22.11 10.08 5.35
N ILE A 264 -23.17 9.45 4.82
CA ILE A 264 -23.99 9.99 3.74
C ILE A 264 -25.47 9.75 4.08
N THR A 265 -26.32 10.69 3.69
CA THR A 265 -27.77 10.54 3.77
C THR A 265 -28.34 10.40 2.37
N TYR A 266 -28.97 9.27 2.07
CA TYR A 266 -29.61 9.05 0.78
C TYR A 266 -31.05 9.56 0.77
N ARG A 267 -31.36 10.47 -0.17
CA ARG A 267 -32.73 10.95 -0.43
C ARG A 267 -33.37 10.32 -1.67
N THR A 268 -32.59 9.53 -2.41
CA THR A 268 -33.02 8.75 -3.57
C THR A 268 -33.04 7.27 -3.23
N PRO A 269 -33.91 6.46 -3.86
CA PRO A 269 -33.97 5.01 -3.64
C PRO A 269 -32.59 4.36 -3.72
N THR A 270 -32.11 3.86 -2.57
CA THR A 270 -30.76 3.28 -2.40
C THR A 270 -30.83 2.14 -1.39
N GLU A 271 -30.21 1.01 -1.69
CA GLU A 271 -30.21 -0.19 -0.84
C GLU A 271 -28.85 -0.42 -0.17
N CYS A 272 -28.85 -1.21 0.90
CA CYS A 272 -27.63 -1.61 1.61
C CYS A 272 -26.95 -2.76 0.88
N ASP A 273 -25.67 -2.61 0.55
CA ASP A 273 -24.89 -3.62 -0.17
C ASP A 273 -24.46 -4.82 0.70
N LEU A 274 -24.85 -4.85 1.98
CA LEU A 274 -24.57 -6.00 2.86
C LEU A 274 -25.59 -7.12 2.60
N PRO A 275 -25.13 -8.35 2.26
CA PRO A 275 -26.02 -9.48 2.08
C PRO A 275 -26.76 -9.80 3.40
N ASN A 276 -28.09 -9.88 3.33
CA ASN A 276 -29.00 -10.12 4.46
C ASN A 276 -29.00 -9.00 5.52
N CYS A 277 -28.88 -7.73 5.10
CA CYS A 277 -29.17 -6.61 5.99
C CYS A 277 -30.65 -6.59 6.39
N GLN A 278 -30.95 -6.45 7.69
CA GLN A 278 -32.32 -6.49 8.21
C GLN A 278 -33.20 -5.31 7.74
N GLU A 279 -32.61 -4.14 7.53
CA GLU A 279 -33.35 -2.94 7.10
C GLU A 279 -33.40 -2.79 5.57
N GLY A 280 -32.41 -3.34 4.83
CA GLY A 280 -32.36 -3.40 3.37
C GLY A 280 -32.24 -2.06 2.62
N GLN A 281 -32.92 -1.01 3.08
CA GLN A 281 -33.03 0.30 2.44
C GLN A 281 -32.21 1.36 3.19
N LEU A 282 -31.50 2.21 2.46
CA LEU A 282 -30.66 3.30 2.99
C LEU A 282 -31.28 4.70 2.82
N TRP A 283 -32.53 4.78 2.34
CA TRP A 283 -33.16 6.05 1.94
C TRP A 283 -34.48 6.30 2.68
N GLY A 284 -34.84 7.58 2.81
CA GLY A 284 -36.12 7.99 3.38
C GLY A 284 -36.38 9.48 3.14
N ILE A 285 -37.63 9.85 2.82
CA ILE A 285 -38.00 11.23 2.46
C ILE A 285 -38.01 12.14 3.70
N VAL A 286 -38.55 11.64 4.82
CA VAL A 286 -38.71 12.40 6.08
C VAL A 286 -37.59 12.10 7.07
N ARG A 287 -37.23 10.82 7.25
CA ARG A 287 -36.16 10.38 8.14
C ARG A 287 -35.39 9.25 7.47
N ALA A 288 -34.33 9.61 6.76
CA ALA A 288 -33.45 8.63 6.14
C ALA A 288 -32.62 7.89 7.21
N PRO A 289 -32.39 6.58 7.06
CA PRO A 289 -31.48 5.80 7.91
C PRO A 289 -30.07 6.39 7.90
N GLN A 290 -29.32 6.20 8.99
CA GLN A 290 -27.90 6.56 9.01
C GLN A 290 -27.13 5.60 8.10
N ALA A 291 -26.55 6.14 7.03
CA ALA A 291 -25.80 5.38 6.05
C ALA A 291 -24.36 5.88 5.94
N VAL A 292 -23.51 4.97 5.48
CA VAL A 292 -22.11 5.23 5.15
C VAL A 292 -21.84 4.78 3.72
N ALA A 293 -21.03 5.54 3.01
CA ALA A 293 -20.48 5.15 1.71
C ALA A 293 -18.97 4.99 1.82
N CYS A 294 -18.41 4.00 1.12
CA CYS A 294 -16.97 3.89 1.02
C CYS A 294 -16.42 4.97 0.06
N GLN A 295 -15.37 5.67 0.45
CA GLN A 295 -14.65 6.62 -0.42
C GLN A 295 -13.80 5.92 -1.49
N LYS A 296 -13.49 4.63 -1.29
CA LYS A 296 -12.61 3.86 -2.18
C LYS A 296 -13.39 2.98 -3.17
N CYS A 297 -14.62 2.56 -2.85
CA CYS A 297 -15.42 1.65 -3.68
C CYS A 297 -16.90 2.07 -3.69
N PRO A 298 -17.71 1.60 -4.65
CA PRO A 298 -19.10 2.07 -4.79
C PRO A 298 -20.06 1.59 -3.70
N GLN A 299 -19.58 0.76 -2.76
CA GLN A 299 -20.38 0.09 -1.75
C GLN A 299 -20.91 1.05 -0.67
N LYS A 300 -22.13 0.78 -0.23
CA LYS A 300 -22.95 1.59 0.69
C LYS A 300 -23.53 0.68 1.75
N TYR A 301 -23.47 1.09 3.01
CA TYR A 301 -23.97 0.30 4.13
C TYR A 301 -24.70 1.18 5.13
N HIS A 302 -25.50 0.59 6.02
CA HIS A 302 -25.96 1.29 7.21
C HIS A 302 -24.79 1.54 8.17
N ALA A 303 -24.86 2.64 8.92
CA ALA A 303 -23.86 2.95 9.94
C ALA A 303 -23.77 1.84 11.00
N CYS A 304 -24.88 1.17 11.32
CA CYS A 304 -24.92 0.04 12.25
C CYS A 304 -24.20 -1.22 11.72
N CYS A 305 -24.14 -1.42 10.40
CA CYS A 305 -23.49 -2.58 9.79
C CYS A 305 -21.96 -2.51 9.82
N VAL A 306 -21.40 -1.30 9.97
CA VAL A 306 -19.95 -1.06 9.91
C VAL A 306 -19.31 -0.84 11.28
N GLN A 307 -20.08 -0.95 12.36
CA GLN A 307 -19.54 -0.81 13.71
C GLN A 307 -18.71 -2.05 14.09
N PRO A 308 -17.51 -1.91 14.65
CA PRO A 308 -16.63 -3.03 15.00
C PRO A 308 -17.28 -4.10 15.89
N ASN A 309 -18.23 -3.69 16.74
CA ASN A 309 -18.95 -4.57 17.65
C ASN A 309 -20.20 -5.22 17.03
N SER A 310 -20.53 -4.92 15.78
CA SER A 310 -21.72 -5.46 15.13
C SER A 310 -21.43 -6.84 14.51
N PRO A 311 -22.36 -7.81 14.61
CA PRO A 311 -22.23 -9.10 13.90
C PRO A 311 -22.17 -8.95 12.37
N ALA A 312 -22.69 -7.83 11.86
CA ALA A 312 -22.64 -7.44 10.45
C ALA A 312 -21.23 -7.08 9.98
N TYR A 313 -20.40 -6.49 10.85
CA TYR A 313 -19.04 -6.05 10.51
C TYR A 313 -18.14 -7.20 10.04
N MET A 314 -18.27 -8.38 10.63
CA MET A 314 -17.52 -9.57 10.24
C MET A 314 -17.92 -10.14 8.87
N ARG A 315 -19.10 -9.75 8.36
CA ARG A 315 -19.63 -10.16 7.06
C ARG A 315 -19.38 -9.12 5.97
N LEU A 316 -18.77 -7.98 6.31
CA LEU A 316 -18.44 -6.98 5.30
C LEU A 316 -17.45 -7.55 4.28
N PRO A 317 -17.74 -7.44 2.98
CA PRO A 317 -16.77 -7.80 1.97
C PRO A 317 -15.57 -6.84 2.05
N PRO A 318 -14.35 -7.29 1.70
CA PRO A 318 -13.19 -6.42 1.67
C PRO A 318 -13.40 -5.23 0.71
N CYS A 319 -12.72 -4.11 0.99
CA CYS A 319 -12.82 -2.95 0.12
C CYS A 319 -12.14 -3.23 -1.22
N ARG A 320 -12.94 -3.55 -2.24
CA ARG A 320 -12.51 -3.68 -3.65
C ARG A 320 -11.98 -2.38 -4.26
N GLY A 321 -11.99 -1.30 -3.50
CA GLY A 321 -11.55 0.04 -3.89
C GLY A 321 -10.04 0.25 -4.00
N VAL A 322 -9.22 -0.76 -3.69
CA VAL A 322 -7.81 -0.72 -4.07
C VAL A 322 -7.71 -1.25 -5.50
N VAL A 323 -8.16 -0.36 -6.40
CA VAL A 323 -7.82 -0.17 -7.80
C VAL A 323 -7.20 -1.39 -8.50
N ALA A 324 -8.00 -2.08 -9.31
CA ALA A 324 -7.44 -2.85 -10.41
C ALA A 324 -6.65 -1.87 -11.30
N GLU A 325 -5.36 -2.09 -11.44
CA GLU A 325 -4.54 -1.38 -12.40
C GLU A 325 -4.94 -1.81 -13.81
N GLU A 326 -5.19 -0.81 -14.66
CA GLU A 326 -5.46 -1.00 -16.07
C GLU A 326 -4.16 -0.86 -16.86
N MET A 327 -3.77 -1.84 -17.65
CA MET A 327 -2.69 -1.72 -18.64
C MET A 327 -3.26 -1.94 -20.05
N LEU A 328 -3.13 -0.91 -20.89
CA LEU A 328 -3.34 -1.03 -22.32
C LEU A 328 -2.06 -1.58 -22.95
N VAL A 329 -2.22 -2.51 -23.88
CA VAL A 329 -1.14 -3.15 -24.60
C VAL A 329 -1.47 -3.12 -26.08
N LEU A 330 -0.51 -2.72 -26.91
CA LEU A 330 -0.60 -2.69 -28.36
C LEU A 330 0.28 -3.80 -28.94
N ALA A 331 -0.34 -4.67 -29.74
CA ALA A 331 0.37 -5.71 -30.47
C ALA A 331 0.82 -5.22 -31.86
N PRO A 332 1.86 -5.82 -32.47
CA PRO A 332 2.32 -5.47 -33.81
C PRO A 332 1.22 -5.68 -34.87
N GLU A 333 0.56 -6.84 -34.80
CA GLU A 333 -0.53 -7.23 -35.69
C GLU A 333 -1.79 -7.65 -34.93
N ILE A 334 -2.93 -7.66 -35.63
CA ILE A 334 -4.21 -8.14 -35.07
C ILE A 334 -4.17 -9.65 -34.79
N ARG A 335 -3.36 -10.41 -35.55
CA ARG A 335 -3.15 -11.84 -35.32
C ARG A 335 -2.44 -12.07 -34.00
N ASP A 336 -1.40 -11.29 -33.73
CA ASP A 336 -0.67 -11.34 -32.46
C ASP A 336 -1.58 -10.98 -31.29
N GLN A 337 -2.39 -9.93 -31.41
CA GLN A 337 -3.37 -9.55 -30.37
C GLN A 337 -4.31 -10.70 -30.02
N ASN A 338 -4.87 -11.37 -31.02
CA ASN A 338 -5.75 -12.52 -30.83
C ASN A 338 -5.03 -13.71 -30.16
N GLU A 339 -3.79 -13.97 -30.56
CA GLU A 339 -2.98 -15.05 -29.99
C GLU A 339 -2.62 -14.76 -28.52
N TRP A 340 -2.21 -13.54 -28.20
CA TRP A 340 -1.95 -13.08 -26.83
C TRP A 340 -3.19 -13.20 -25.95
N LEU A 341 -4.35 -12.73 -26.42
CA LEU A 341 -5.63 -12.86 -25.71
C LEU A 341 -5.98 -14.33 -25.46
N ARG A 342 -5.85 -15.19 -26.48
CA ARG A 342 -6.15 -16.62 -26.37
C ARG A 342 -5.25 -17.30 -25.34
N CYS A 343 -3.95 -17.05 -25.38
CA CYS A 343 -2.98 -17.63 -24.47
C CYS A 343 -3.18 -17.13 -23.03
N LEU A 344 -3.39 -15.82 -22.84
CA LEU A 344 -3.64 -15.22 -21.52
C LEU A 344 -4.93 -15.77 -20.91
N LEU A 345 -6.05 -15.75 -21.64
CA LEU A 345 -7.33 -16.25 -21.14
C LEU A 345 -7.25 -17.73 -20.77
N LYS A 346 -6.63 -18.56 -21.61
CA LYS A 346 -6.44 -20.00 -21.34
C LYS A 346 -5.62 -20.23 -20.06
N LYS A 347 -4.57 -19.44 -19.82
CA LYS A 347 -3.76 -19.56 -18.61
C LYS A 347 -4.47 -19.05 -17.37
N ILE A 348 -5.13 -17.90 -17.45
CA ILE A 348 -5.92 -17.34 -16.34
C ILE A 348 -7.00 -18.35 -15.90
N GLU A 349 -7.69 -19.00 -16.84
CA GLU A 349 -8.68 -20.02 -16.51
C GLU A 349 -8.06 -21.24 -15.82
N LYS A 350 -6.90 -21.72 -16.28
CA LYS A 350 -6.16 -22.81 -15.62
C LYS A 350 -5.68 -22.44 -14.22
N THR A 351 -5.09 -21.26 -14.05
CA THR A 351 -4.62 -20.76 -12.74
C THR A 351 -5.79 -20.63 -11.76
N ASN A 352 -6.94 -20.14 -12.23
CA ASN A 352 -8.14 -20.05 -11.40
C ASN A 352 -8.71 -21.43 -11.04
N GLN A 353 -8.72 -22.38 -11.97
CA GLN A 353 -9.19 -23.76 -11.72
C GLN A 353 -8.31 -24.49 -10.69
N GLY A 354 -6.99 -24.32 -10.72
CA GLY A 354 -6.08 -24.90 -9.72
C GLY A 354 -6.33 -24.41 -8.28
N ASN A 355 -6.91 -23.22 -8.11
CA ASN A 355 -7.24 -22.65 -6.81
C ASN A 355 -8.65 -23.03 -6.29
N THR A 356 -9.45 -23.79 -7.04
CA THR A 356 -10.87 -24.07 -6.71
C THR A 356 -11.12 -25.12 -5.61
N ASN A 357 -10.10 -25.69 -4.97
CA ASN A 357 -10.33 -26.56 -3.80
C ASN A 357 -10.78 -25.79 -2.53
N ASN A 358 -10.93 -24.46 -2.58
CA ASN A 358 -11.59 -23.68 -1.53
C ASN A 358 -12.13 -22.33 -2.06
N GLN A 359 -13.27 -22.31 -2.77
CA GLN A 359 -14.35 -21.30 -2.63
C GLN A 359 -15.41 -21.33 -3.76
N PRO A 360 -16.65 -20.86 -3.48
CA PRO A 360 -17.80 -21.06 -4.35
C PRO A 360 -17.76 -20.20 -5.62
N GLN A 361 -18.31 -20.78 -6.69
CA GLN A 361 -18.44 -20.21 -8.03
C GLN A 361 -19.15 -18.85 -8.00
N PHE A 362 -18.47 -17.79 -8.43
CA PHE A 362 -19.10 -16.51 -8.72
C PHE A 362 -19.39 -16.40 -10.22
N ASN A 363 -20.68 -16.30 -10.51
CA ASN A 363 -21.29 -16.20 -11.81
C ASN A 363 -20.73 -14.97 -12.58
N ARG A 364 -20.10 -15.20 -13.74
CA ARG A 364 -19.62 -14.16 -14.65
C ARG A 364 -20.83 -13.45 -15.27
N HIS A 365 -21.22 -12.29 -14.73
CA HIS A 365 -22.12 -11.36 -15.43
C HIS A 365 -21.38 -10.05 -15.68
N SER A 366 -21.10 -9.78 -16.97
CA SER A 366 -20.74 -8.46 -17.47
C SER A 366 -21.85 -7.46 -17.12
N PRO A 367 -21.54 -6.19 -16.81
CA PRO A 367 -22.56 -5.17 -16.65
C PRO A 367 -23.18 -4.86 -18.02
N MET A 368 -24.36 -5.43 -18.28
CA MET A 368 -25.23 -4.94 -19.35
C MET A 368 -25.65 -3.51 -19.01
N THR A 369 -25.28 -2.58 -19.87
CA THR A 369 -25.74 -1.19 -19.81
C THR A 369 -27.24 -1.17 -20.11
N THR A 370 -28.06 -0.87 -19.10
CA THR A 370 -29.49 -0.61 -19.28
C THR A 370 -29.65 0.72 -20.03
N SER A 371 -29.81 0.61 -21.35
CA SER A 371 -30.23 1.70 -22.23
C SER A 371 -31.66 2.12 -21.85
N ILE A 372 -31.80 3.30 -21.24
CA ILE A 372 -33.10 3.95 -21.06
C ILE A 372 -33.51 4.50 -22.43
N LYS A 373 -34.27 3.71 -23.19
CA LYS A 373 -35.07 4.23 -24.30
C LYS A 373 -36.48 4.56 -23.80
N SER A 374 -36.75 5.86 -23.88
CA SER A 374 -38.05 6.53 -23.90
C SER A 374 -39.26 5.68 -24.32
N ARG A 375 -40.30 5.67 -23.47
CA ARG A 375 -41.70 5.52 -23.92
C ARG A 375 -42.49 6.75 -23.52
N LEU A 376 -42.65 7.65 -24.49
CA LEU A 376 -43.70 8.65 -24.52
C LEU A 376 -44.98 7.98 -25.03
N LYS A 377 -46.04 8.10 -24.21
CA LYS A 377 -47.48 8.22 -24.53
C LYS A 377 -48.05 7.43 -25.72
N GLN A 378 -49.10 6.67 -25.44
CA GLN A 378 -50.41 6.93 -26.06
C GLN A 378 -51.53 6.41 -25.15
N LYS A 379 -52.42 7.33 -24.76
CA LYS A 379 -53.74 7.06 -24.20
C LYS A 379 -54.66 6.73 -25.38
N HIS A 380 -55.46 5.69 -25.23
CA HIS A 380 -56.85 5.68 -25.68
C HIS A 380 -57.69 5.06 -24.56
#